data_AF-A0A4R0X7A4-F1
#
_entry.id   AF-A0A4R0X7A4-F1
#
_cell.length_a   1.000
_cell.length_b   1.000
_cell.length_c   1.000
_cell.angle_alpha   90.00
_cell.angle_beta   90.00
_cell.angle_gamma   90.00
#
_symmetry.space_group_name_H-M   'P 1'
#
loop_
_entity.id
_entity.type
_entity.pdbx_description
1 polymer ?
#
loop_
_entity_poly.entity_id
_entity_poly.type
_entity_poly.pdbx_seq_one_letter_code
_entity_poly.pdbx_strand_id
1 'polypeptide(L)'
;ILAFDEWELSLSRGSAFNPKWLMPGESLVSILWKFACANVLSGDALMHLISPCVDPSEGIALVRDDIELSRLCRILRLPEGVLRVSLLDTTLPCRPHPAFRYCRLCAAHGYHSVLYQLEDEDRCPAHHQALDTRCPYCGSETPYIVSARVIAAPFRCLSCRFHCSYGRLSLLSTIPAMRRQDRVSIRRRLLLRMGNTVEDEGSEPQPYCD
;
A
#
# COMPACT_ATOMS: atom_id res chain seq x y z
N ILE A 1 28.89 4.33 -6.55
CA ILE A 1 28.32 5.05 -7.72
C ILE A 1 28.01 4.10 -8.89
N LEU A 2 28.68 2.94 -9.04
CA LEU A 2 28.41 1.99 -10.14
C LEU A 2 27.12 1.14 -10.04
N ALA A 3 26.51 1.00 -8.85
CA ALA A 3 25.37 0.09 -8.66
C ALA A 3 24.01 0.64 -9.14
N PHE A 4 23.92 1.95 -9.39
CA PHE A 4 22.67 2.60 -9.80
C PHE A 4 22.36 2.34 -11.28
N ASP A 5 23.37 2.52 -12.13
CA ASP A 5 23.25 2.34 -13.58
C ASP A 5 22.89 0.90 -13.95
N GLU A 6 23.41 -0.08 -13.21
CA GLU A 6 23.14 -1.50 -13.48
C GLU A 6 21.65 -1.86 -13.28
N TRP A 7 20.93 -1.25 -12.33
CA TRP A 7 19.53 -1.62 -12.04
C TRP A 7 18.55 -0.92 -12.97
N GLU A 8 18.81 0.33 -13.35
CA GLU A 8 18.08 0.98 -14.43
C GLU A 8 18.25 0.21 -15.73
N LEU A 9 19.47 -0.26 -16.03
CA LEU A 9 19.75 -1.14 -17.16
C LEU A 9 18.99 -2.48 -17.03
N SER A 10 18.96 -3.11 -15.86
CA SER A 10 18.21 -4.36 -15.64
C SER A 10 16.70 -4.18 -15.87
N LEU A 11 16.11 -3.13 -15.31
CA LEU A 11 14.68 -2.83 -15.49
C LEU A 11 14.33 -2.44 -16.93
N SER A 12 15.27 -1.82 -17.65
CA SER A 12 15.12 -1.53 -19.08
C SER A 12 15.02 -2.82 -19.91
N ARG A 13 15.76 -3.88 -19.52
CA ARG A 13 15.72 -5.22 -20.14
C ARG A 13 14.49 -6.03 -19.76
N GLY A 14 13.77 -5.62 -18.72
CA GLY A 14 12.47 -6.16 -18.34
C GLY A 14 12.31 -6.26 -16.82
N SER A 15 11.13 -5.94 -16.31
CA SER A 15 10.78 -6.18 -14.90
C SER A 15 10.21 -7.58 -14.73
N ALA A 16 10.61 -8.28 -13.66
CA ALA A 16 10.02 -9.57 -13.28
C ALA A 16 8.66 -9.43 -12.58
N PHE A 17 8.22 -8.19 -12.33
CA PHE A 17 6.93 -7.91 -11.70
C PHE A 17 5.76 -8.19 -12.65
N ASN A 18 4.78 -8.98 -12.18
CA ASN A 18 3.60 -9.31 -12.96
C ASN A 18 2.34 -8.66 -12.36
N PRO A 19 1.65 -7.77 -13.11
CA PRO A 19 0.43 -7.12 -12.63
C PRO A 19 -0.70 -8.07 -12.20
N LYS A 20 -0.71 -9.33 -12.69
CA LYS A 20 -1.68 -10.35 -12.29
C LYS A 20 -1.57 -10.75 -10.81
N TRP A 21 -0.49 -10.37 -10.13
CA TRP A 21 -0.33 -10.59 -8.68
C TRP A 21 -1.07 -9.57 -7.82
N LEU A 22 -1.55 -8.49 -8.43
CA LEU A 22 -2.26 -7.44 -7.71
C LEU A 22 -3.67 -7.85 -7.38
N MET A 23 -4.10 -7.49 -6.18
CA MET A 23 -5.47 -7.67 -5.72
C MET A 23 -6.21 -6.32 -5.64
N PRO A 24 -7.55 -6.34 -5.65
CA PRO A 24 -8.33 -5.11 -5.56
C PRO A 24 -7.92 -4.26 -4.34
N GLY A 25 -7.77 -2.95 -4.54
CA GLY A 25 -7.47 -2.00 -3.47
C GLY A 25 -6.16 -2.27 -2.74
N GLU A 26 -5.20 -2.97 -3.37
CA GLU A 26 -3.88 -3.18 -2.79
C GLU A 26 -3.15 -1.84 -2.61
N SER A 27 -2.56 -1.60 -1.43
CA SER A 27 -1.87 -0.34 -1.17
C SER A 27 -0.54 -0.25 -1.91
N LEU A 28 -0.06 0.98 -2.13
CA LEU A 28 1.23 1.19 -2.80
C LEU A 28 2.39 0.53 -2.03
N VAL A 29 2.39 0.54 -0.69
CA VAL A 29 3.41 -0.16 0.12
C VAL A 29 3.50 -1.65 -0.22
N SER A 30 2.35 -2.33 -0.38
CA SER A 30 2.29 -3.76 -0.70
C SER A 30 2.75 -4.04 -2.13
N ILE A 31 2.35 -3.18 -3.08
CA ILE A 31 2.79 -3.22 -4.48
C ILE A 31 4.31 -3.08 -4.55
N LEU A 32 4.88 -2.11 -3.84
CA LEU A 32 6.31 -1.84 -3.80
C LEU A 32 7.10 -2.99 -3.16
N TRP A 33 6.57 -3.64 -2.11
CA TRP A 33 7.17 -4.86 -1.59
C TRP A 33 7.22 -6.00 -2.62
N LYS A 34 6.13 -6.22 -3.36
CA LYS A 34 6.10 -7.22 -4.43
C LYS A 34 7.08 -6.87 -5.55
N PHE A 35 7.12 -5.60 -5.96
CA PHE A 35 8.02 -5.11 -6.99
C PHE A 35 9.49 -5.25 -6.60
N ALA A 36 9.86 -4.82 -5.39
CA ALA A 36 11.22 -4.97 -4.87
C ALA A 36 11.61 -6.45 -4.80
N CYS A 37 10.74 -7.30 -4.26
CA CYS A 37 11.01 -8.72 -4.15
C CYS A 37 11.20 -9.39 -5.51
N ALA A 38 10.37 -9.06 -6.50
CA ALA A 38 10.44 -9.65 -7.84
C ALA A 38 11.72 -9.28 -8.58
N ASN A 39 12.21 -8.06 -8.35
CA ASN A 39 13.40 -7.53 -9.01
C ASN A 39 14.65 -7.57 -8.12
N VAL A 40 14.59 -8.23 -6.96
CA VAL A 40 15.69 -8.36 -5.98
C VAL A 40 16.29 -6.99 -5.61
N LEU A 41 15.44 -5.97 -5.46
CA LEU A 41 15.86 -4.61 -5.14
C LEU A 41 16.03 -4.44 -3.62
N SER A 42 17.11 -3.77 -3.22
CA SER A 42 17.23 -3.26 -1.86
C SER A 42 16.24 -2.12 -1.61
N GLY A 43 16.04 -1.77 -0.34
CA GLY A 43 15.23 -0.62 0.04
C GLY A 43 15.75 0.67 -0.57
N ASP A 44 17.05 0.92 -0.47
CA ASP A 44 17.73 2.10 -1.01
C ASP A 44 17.58 2.19 -2.54
N ALA A 45 17.81 1.09 -3.25
CA ALA A 45 17.66 1.04 -4.69
C ALA A 45 16.24 1.39 -5.13
N LEU A 46 15.23 0.83 -4.44
CA LEU A 46 13.85 1.17 -4.75
C LEU A 46 13.54 2.64 -4.45
N MET A 47 14.02 3.17 -3.31
CA MET A 47 13.79 4.58 -2.95
C MET A 47 14.37 5.53 -3.99
N HIS A 48 15.60 5.32 -4.43
CA HIS A 48 16.21 6.14 -5.49
C HIS A 48 15.45 6.07 -6.81
N LEU A 49 14.84 4.93 -7.11
CA LEU A 49 14.06 4.75 -8.34
C LEU A 49 12.74 5.55 -8.28
N ILE A 50 12.02 5.47 -7.16
CA ILE A 50 10.68 6.08 -7.04
C ILE A 50 10.70 7.53 -6.57
N SER A 51 11.72 7.93 -5.81
CA SER A 51 11.86 9.27 -5.21
C SER A 51 13.34 9.65 -5.08
N PRO A 52 14.01 10.01 -6.20
CA PRO A 52 15.46 10.22 -6.23
C PRO A 52 15.95 11.39 -5.37
N CYS A 53 15.07 12.34 -5.04
CA CYS A 53 15.40 13.55 -4.28
C CYS A 53 15.20 13.39 -2.77
N VAL A 54 14.71 12.24 -2.30
CA VAL A 54 14.41 11.99 -0.88
C VAL A 54 15.46 11.06 -0.29
N ASP A 55 15.88 11.36 0.94
CA ASP A 55 16.74 10.46 1.71
C ASP A 55 16.02 9.11 1.92
N PRO A 56 16.60 7.98 1.46
CA PRO A 56 16.02 6.67 1.64
C PRO A 56 15.69 6.31 3.10
N SER A 57 16.37 6.88 4.10
CA SER A 57 16.08 6.61 5.51
C SER A 57 14.85 7.36 6.04
N GLU A 58 14.60 8.57 5.54
CA GLU A 58 13.44 9.39 5.92
C GLU A 58 12.16 8.87 5.27
N GLY A 59 12.24 8.56 3.97
CA GLY A 59 11.10 8.07 3.21
C GLY A 59 10.04 9.11 2.87
N ILE A 60 8.92 8.65 2.33
CA ILE A 60 7.81 9.50 1.86
C ILE A 60 6.45 9.02 2.38
N ALA A 61 5.54 9.96 2.58
CA ALA A 61 4.13 9.67 2.82
C ALA A 61 3.47 9.09 1.56
N LEU A 62 2.43 8.27 1.75
CA LEU A 62 1.71 7.59 0.68
C LEU A 62 0.42 8.32 0.26
N VAL A 63 0.52 9.63 0.13
CA VAL A 63 -0.58 10.53 -0.24
C VAL A 63 -0.49 10.85 -1.73
N ARG A 64 -1.65 10.96 -2.41
CA ARG A 64 -1.71 11.18 -3.87
C ARG A 64 -0.97 12.44 -4.32
N ASP A 65 -1.13 13.55 -3.60
CA ASP A 65 -0.63 14.85 -4.02
C ASP A 65 0.91 14.98 -3.89
N ASP A 66 1.51 14.16 -3.03
CA ASP A 66 2.95 14.18 -2.75
C ASP A 66 3.76 13.20 -3.63
N ILE A 67 3.09 12.48 -4.53
CA ILE A 67 3.69 11.38 -5.30
C ILE A 67 3.64 11.66 -6.81
N GLU A 68 4.80 11.57 -7.46
CA GLU A 68 4.91 11.68 -8.92
C GLU A 68 4.33 10.43 -9.62
N LEU A 69 3.01 10.44 -9.81
CA LEU A 69 2.26 9.28 -10.30
C LEU A 69 2.74 8.78 -11.67
N SER A 70 3.04 9.68 -12.59
CA SER A 70 3.57 9.35 -13.93
C SER A 70 4.88 8.57 -13.87
N ARG A 71 5.76 8.92 -12.92
CA ARG A 71 7.01 8.19 -12.67
C ARG A 71 6.72 6.78 -12.17
N LEU A 72 5.82 6.63 -11.19
CA LEU A 72 5.43 5.31 -10.68
C LEU A 72 4.79 4.43 -11.78
N CYS A 73 3.91 4.99 -12.61
CA CYS A 73 3.31 4.28 -13.75
C CYS A 73 4.40 3.70 -14.66
N ARG A 74 5.43 4.50 -14.99
CA ARG A 74 6.54 4.09 -15.85
C ARG A 74 7.39 2.98 -15.22
N ILE A 75 7.74 3.13 -13.94
CA ILE A 75 8.58 2.17 -13.22
C ILE A 75 7.87 0.83 -13.03
N LEU A 76 6.63 0.87 -12.54
CA LEU A 76 5.87 -0.32 -12.18
C LEU A 76 5.18 -0.95 -13.41
N ARG A 77 5.12 -0.22 -14.54
CA ARG A 77 4.38 -0.58 -15.75
C ARG A 77 2.92 -0.90 -15.44
N LEU A 78 2.31 -0.08 -14.60
CA LEU A 78 0.92 -0.21 -14.16
C LEU A 78 0.07 0.93 -14.72
N PRO A 79 -1.23 0.67 -15.02
CA PRO A 79 -2.16 1.74 -15.37
C PRO A 79 -2.32 2.74 -14.22
N GLU A 80 -2.45 4.02 -14.56
CA GLU A 80 -2.63 5.10 -13.59
C GLU A 80 -3.79 4.85 -12.62
N GLY A 81 -4.94 4.39 -13.13
CA GLY A 81 -6.12 4.10 -12.30
C GLY A 81 -5.86 3.05 -11.22
N VAL A 82 -4.96 2.09 -11.46
CA VAL A 82 -4.55 1.12 -10.42
C VAL A 82 -3.80 1.84 -9.31
N LEU A 83 -2.84 2.69 -9.67
CA LEU A 83 -2.01 3.41 -8.70
C LEU A 83 -2.78 4.48 -7.92
N ARG A 84 -3.73 5.18 -8.55
CA ARG A 84 -4.61 6.13 -7.85
C ARG A 84 -5.40 5.44 -6.74
N VAL A 85 -5.93 4.26 -7.01
CA VAL A 85 -6.66 3.45 -6.04
C VAL A 85 -5.74 2.91 -4.94
N SER A 86 -4.45 2.73 -5.20
CA SER A 86 -3.46 2.23 -4.24
C SER A 86 -2.92 3.29 -3.26
N LEU A 87 -3.24 4.56 -3.50
CA LEU A 87 -2.77 5.72 -2.73
C LEU A 87 -3.87 6.30 -1.85
N LEU A 88 -3.46 6.92 -0.74
CA LEU A 88 -4.37 7.66 0.12
C LEU A 88 -4.87 8.91 -0.60
N ASP A 89 -6.18 9.09 -0.57
CA ASP A 89 -6.87 10.22 -1.19
C ASP A 89 -7.25 11.24 -0.12
N THR A 90 -6.50 12.33 -0.08
CA THR A 90 -6.69 13.46 0.84
C THR A 90 -7.96 14.26 0.55
N THR A 91 -8.59 14.07 -0.61
CA THR A 91 -9.89 14.67 -0.92
C THR A 91 -11.05 13.97 -0.21
N LEU A 92 -10.82 12.76 0.32
CA LEU A 92 -11.84 12.06 1.10
C LEU A 92 -11.93 12.65 2.51
N PRO A 93 -13.15 12.73 3.09
CA PRO A 93 -13.36 13.25 4.45
C PRO A 93 -12.78 12.35 5.56
N CYS A 94 -12.05 11.29 5.20
CA CYS A 94 -11.45 10.37 6.15
C CYS A 94 -9.96 10.65 6.31
N ARG A 95 -9.55 10.87 7.57
CA ARG A 95 -8.15 11.05 7.92
C ARG A 95 -7.38 9.72 7.78
N PRO A 96 -6.20 9.72 7.17
CA PRO A 96 -5.35 8.56 7.18
C PRO A 96 -4.72 8.38 8.57
N HIS A 97 -4.69 7.14 9.05
CA HIS A 97 -3.97 6.78 10.25
C HIS A 97 -2.45 6.98 10.01
N PRO A 98 -1.63 7.33 11.01
CA PRO A 98 -0.18 7.51 10.80
C PRO A 98 0.62 6.20 10.88
N ALA A 99 0.17 5.22 11.66
CA ALA A 99 0.81 3.91 11.78
C ALA A 99 0.27 2.91 10.76
N PHE A 100 1.10 2.00 10.26
CA PHE A 100 0.75 0.89 9.38
C PHE A 100 -0.24 -0.04 10.07
N ARG A 101 -1.46 -0.11 9.54
CA ARG A 101 -2.55 -0.94 10.06
C ARG A 101 -2.72 -2.19 9.22
N TYR A 102 -2.93 -3.35 9.84
CA TYR A 102 -2.92 -4.58 9.08
C TYR A 102 -3.90 -5.62 9.61
N CYS A 103 -4.41 -6.44 8.68
CA CYS A 103 -5.06 -7.69 9.01
C CYS A 103 -4.03 -8.81 8.89
N ARG A 104 -3.84 -9.59 9.96
CA ARG A 104 -2.84 -10.67 10.01
C ARG A 104 -3.08 -11.80 9.02
N LEU A 105 -4.34 -12.06 8.66
CA LEU A 105 -4.70 -13.04 7.63
C LEU A 105 -4.38 -12.51 6.22
N CYS A 106 -4.68 -11.24 5.94
CA CYS A 106 -4.27 -10.58 4.69
C CYS A 106 -2.75 -10.54 4.52
N ALA A 107 -2.03 -10.19 5.59
CA ALA A 107 -0.57 -10.17 5.59
C ALA A 107 0.04 -11.56 5.33
N ALA A 108 -0.60 -12.64 5.79
CA ALA A 108 -0.17 -14.01 5.48
C ALA A 108 -0.22 -14.33 3.97
N HIS A 109 -1.08 -13.63 3.23
CA HIS A 109 -1.21 -13.71 1.78
C HIS A 109 -0.34 -12.70 1.02
N GLY A 110 0.56 -11.99 1.71
CA GLY A 110 1.41 -10.96 1.09
C GLY A 110 0.59 -9.79 0.55
N TYR A 111 -0.48 -9.40 1.25
CA TYR A 111 -1.38 -8.34 0.84
C TYR A 111 -1.70 -7.36 1.97
N HIS A 112 -1.73 -6.08 1.61
CA HIS A 112 -2.26 -5.01 2.44
C HIS A 112 -3.18 -4.12 1.59
N SER A 113 -4.35 -3.77 2.13
CA SER A 113 -5.32 -2.91 1.45
C SER A 113 -5.08 -1.44 1.80
N VAL A 114 -5.24 -0.54 0.84
CA VAL A 114 -5.25 0.92 1.11
C VAL A 114 -6.31 1.30 2.15
N LEU A 115 -7.43 0.57 2.19
CA LEU A 115 -8.55 0.81 3.09
C LEU A 115 -8.14 0.72 4.57
N TYR A 116 -7.16 -0.11 4.89
CA TYR A 116 -6.74 -0.32 6.28
C TYR A 116 -6.15 0.94 6.91
N GLN A 117 -5.71 1.87 6.06
CA GLN A 117 -5.10 3.09 6.49
C GLN A 117 -6.11 4.21 6.78
N LEU A 118 -7.40 4.02 6.48
CA LEU A 118 -8.46 4.98 6.82
C LEU A 118 -8.81 4.86 8.31
N GLU A 119 -8.81 5.95 9.08
CA GLU A 119 -9.05 5.92 10.53
C GLU A 119 -10.41 5.28 10.90
N ASP A 120 -11.43 5.50 10.09
CA ASP A 120 -12.79 4.96 10.30
C ASP A 120 -13.00 3.54 9.75
N GLU A 121 -11.97 2.92 9.18
CA GLU A 121 -12.00 1.50 8.82
C GLU A 121 -11.39 0.70 9.97
N ASP A 122 -12.20 0.20 10.90
CA ASP A 122 -11.74 -0.50 12.10
C ASP A 122 -11.47 -2.00 11.86
N ARG A 123 -12.14 -2.59 10.86
CA ARG A 123 -12.14 -4.03 10.57
C ARG A 123 -11.78 -4.34 9.13
N CYS A 124 -11.14 -5.49 8.94
CA CYS A 124 -10.86 -6.04 7.62
C CYS A 124 -12.17 -6.42 6.90
N PRO A 125 -12.46 -5.92 5.68
CA PRO A 125 -13.68 -6.28 4.96
C PRO A 125 -13.75 -7.75 4.54
N ALA A 126 -12.60 -8.40 4.37
CA ALA A 126 -12.52 -9.82 4.01
C ALA A 126 -12.73 -10.74 5.21
N HIS A 127 -12.03 -10.47 6.31
CA HIS A 127 -11.93 -11.40 7.44
C HIS A 127 -12.71 -10.96 8.68
N HIS A 128 -13.27 -9.75 8.66
CA HIS A 128 -14.03 -9.14 9.76
C HIS A 128 -13.28 -9.08 11.10
N GLN A 129 -11.94 -9.18 11.09
CA GLN A 129 -11.11 -8.97 12.28
C GLN A 129 -10.78 -7.49 12.44
N ALA A 130 -10.64 -7.04 13.69
CA ALA A 130 -10.07 -5.73 13.97
C ALA A 130 -8.68 -5.60 13.32
N LEU A 131 -8.36 -4.41 12.81
CA LEU A 131 -7.04 -4.13 12.26
C LEU A 131 -6.05 -3.88 13.40
N ASP A 132 -4.91 -4.55 13.34
CA ASP A 132 -3.82 -4.34 14.27
C ASP A 132 -3.00 -3.11 13.85
N THR A 133 -2.58 -2.29 14.82
CA THR A 133 -1.68 -1.14 14.64
C THR A 133 -0.29 -1.40 15.24
N ARG A 134 -0.22 -2.30 16.22
CA ARG A 134 0.99 -2.60 17.01
C ARG A 134 1.54 -3.97 16.68
N CYS A 135 2.85 -4.14 16.83
CA CYS A 135 3.49 -5.43 16.74
C CYS A 135 3.00 -6.35 17.89
N PRO A 136 2.56 -7.59 17.61
CA PRO A 136 2.08 -8.51 18.66
C PRO A 136 3.22 -9.05 19.54
N TYR A 137 4.48 -8.83 19.17
CA TYR A 137 5.64 -9.29 19.93
C TYR A 137 6.24 -8.18 20.79
N CYS A 138 6.60 -7.04 20.19
CA CYS A 138 7.28 -5.95 20.91
C CYS A 138 6.38 -4.73 21.21
N GLY A 139 5.13 -4.71 20.76
CA GLY A 139 4.19 -3.61 20.98
C GLY A 139 4.45 -2.33 20.17
N SER A 140 5.58 -2.23 19.45
CA SER A 140 5.91 -1.04 18.66
C SER A 140 4.99 -0.87 17.45
N GLU A 141 4.78 0.39 17.06
CA GLU A 141 4.08 0.77 15.84
C GLU A 141 5.08 0.97 14.69
N THR A 142 4.70 0.56 13.48
CA THR A 142 5.46 0.86 12.26
C THR A 142 4.82 2.08 11.60
N PRO A 143 5.57 3.13 11.23
CA PRO A 143 5.01 4.27 10.49
C PRO A 143 4.50 3.84 9.10
N TYR A 144 3.39 4.42 8.65
CA TYR A 144 2.85 4.22 7.30
C TYR A 144 3.53 5.16 6.29
N ILE A 145 4.77 4.84 5.95
CA ILE A 145 5.59 5.56 4.97
C ILE A 145 6.26 4.56 4.04
N VAL A 146 6.81 5.03 2.93
CA VAL A 146 7.76 4.26 2.12
C VAL A 146 9.17 4.77 2.40
N SER A 147 9.99 3.95 3.02
CA SER A 147 11.43 4.19 3.23
C SER A 147 12.22 2.92 2.95
N ALA A 148 13.54 3.02 2.82
CA ALA A 148 14.41 1.86 2.61
C ALA A 148 14.21 0.80 3.70
N ARG A 149 14.04 1.22 4.96
CA ARG A 149 13.78 0.32 6.09
C ARG A 149 12.44 -0.38 5.99
N VAL A 150 11.39 0.31 5.57
CA VAL A 150 10.05 -0.28 5.34
C VAL A 150 10.09 -1.27 4.19
N ILE A 151 10.72 -0.92 3.08
CA ILE A 151 10.85 -1.82 1.92
C ILE A 151 11.63 -3.08 2.28
N ALA A 152 12.69 -2.96 3.07
CA ALA A 152 13.45 -4.10 3.57
C ALA A 152 12.68 -4.94 4.61
N ALA A 153 11.48 -4.53 5.06
CA ALA A 153 10.69 -5.14 6.12
C ALA A 153 9.29 -5.60 5.68
N PRO A 154 9.13 -6.33 4.57
CA PRO A 154 7.81 -6.63 4.05
C PRO A 154 7.00 -7.45 5.06
N PHE A 155 5.88 -6.88 5.51
CA PHE A 155 5.01 -7.45 6.56
C PHE A 155 5.76 -7.83 7.85
N ARG A 156 6.76 -7.03 8.23
CA ARG A 156 7.52 -7.20 9.48
C ARG A 156 7.57 -5.90 10.27
N CYS A 157 7.59 -6.02 11.59
CA CYS A 157 7.82 -4.89 12.48
C CYS A 157 9.20 -4.25 12.21
N LEU A 158 9.26 -2.92 12.16
CA LEU A 158 10.55 -2.22 11.97
C LEU A 158 11.48 -2.34 13.17
N SER A 159 10.93 -2.49 14.39
CA SER A 159 11.72 -2.57 15.62
C SER A 159 12.30 -3.95 15.85
N CYS A 160 11.46 -5.00 15.79
CA CYS A 160 11.87 -6.36 16.18
C CYS A 160 11.84 -7.39 15.05
N ARG A 161 11.44 -6.99 13.82
CA ARG A 161 11.35 -7.86 12.64
C ARG A 161 10.35 -9.02 12.73
N PHE A 162 9.56 -9.08 13.81
CA PHE A 162 8.47 -10.03 13.98
C PHE A 162 7.43 -9.84 12.87
N HIS A 163 6.83 -10.95 12.44
CA HIS A 163 5.89 -10.98 11.33
C HIS A 163 4.52 -10.39 11.71
N CYS A 164 3.99 -9.55 10.83
CA CYS A 164 2.63 -9.03 10.92
C CYS A 164 1.57 -10.06 10.51
N SER A 165 1.95 -11.28 10.10
CA SER A 165 1.03 -12.34 9.66
C SER A 165 0.72 -13.36 10.76
N TYR A 166 -0.33 -14.15 10.53
CA TYR A 166 -0.44 -15.48 11.13
C TYR A 166 0.33 -16.49 10.25
N GLY A 167 1.16 -17.35 10.86
CA GLY A 167 1.89 -18.40 10.13
C GLY A 167 3.04 -17.90 9.22
N ARG A 168 3.53 -18.79 8.33
CA ARG A 168 4.62 -18.48 7.39
C ARG A 168 4.17 -17.47 6.33
N LEU A 169 4.95 -16.40 6.18
CA LEU A 169 4.77 -15.40 5.14
C LEU A 169 5.23 -15.96 3.80
N SER A 170 4.29 -16.17 2.87
CA SER A 170 4.64 -16.38 1.48
C SER A 170 4.79 -15.03 0.80
N LEU A 171 5.86 -14.30 1.15
CA LEU A 171 6.26 -13.07 0.41
C LEU A 171 6.37 -13.32 -1.10
N LEU A 172 6.55 -14.59 -1.47
CA LEU A 172 6.72 -15.09 -2.83
C LEU A 172 5.46 -15.77 -3.41
N SER A 173 4.28 -15.68 -2.78
CA SER A 173 3.07 -16.21 -3.45
C SER A 173 2.65 -15.26 -4.57
N THR A 174 3.24 -15.48 -5.73
CA THR A 174 2.87 -14.92 -7.05
C THR A 174 1.52 -15.48 -7.56
N ILE A 175 0.86 -16.30 -6.76
CA ILE A 175 -0.49 -16.85 -6.99
C ILE A 175 -1.46 -16.12 -6.04
N PRO A 176 -2.69 -15.78 -6.47
CA PRO A 176 -3.70 -15.21 -5.57
C PRO A 176 -4.01 -16.17 -4.42
N ALA A 177 -3.34 -15.97 -3.29
CA ALA A 177 -3.43 -16.84 -2.12
C ALA A 177 -4.74 -16.62 -1.33
N MET A 178 -5.37 -15.46 -1.53
CA MET A 178 -6.61 -15.07 -0.84
C MET A 178 -7.84 -15.64 -1.56
N ARG A 179 -8.89 -16.05 -0.83
CA ARG A 179 -10.07 -16.68 -1.43
C ARG A 179 -10.82 -15.69 -2.32
N ARG A 180 -11.58 -16.21 -3.30
CA ARG A 180 -12.39 -15.36 -4.20
C ARG A 180 -13.35 -14.46 -3.41
N GLN A 181 -13.98 -14.98 -2.37
CA GLN A 181 -14.92 -14.24 -1.53
C GLN A 181 -14.27 -13.04 -0.87
N ASP A 182 -13.10 -13.24 -0.25
CA ASP A 182 -12.33 -12.19 0.41
C ASP A 182 -11.98 -11.04 -0.57
N ARG A 183 -11.55 -11.39 -1.80
CA ARG A 183 -11.26 -10.40 -2.86
C ARG A 183 -12.51 -9.62 -3.26
N VAL A 184 -13.66 -10.28 -3.32
CA VAL A 184 -14.95 -9.64 -3.63
C VAL A 184 -15.35 -8.70 -2.49
N SER A 185 -15.20 -9.10 -1.23
CA SER A 185 -15.54 -8.25 -0.08
C SER A 185 -14.69 -6.98 -0.03
N ILE A 186 -13.38 -7.10 -0.26
CA ILE A 186 -12.48 -5.93 -0.36
C ILE A 186 -12.90 -5.02 -1.51
N ARG A 187 -13.12 -5.58 -2.70
CA ARG A 187 -13.53 -4.80 -3.89
C ARG A 187 -14.85 -4.07 -3.63
N ARG A 188 -15.83 -4.72 -3.00
CA ARG A 188 -17.11 -4.11 -2.67
C ARG A 188 -16.93 -2.95 -1.70
N ARG A 189 -16.15 -3.12 -0.63
CA ARG A 189 -15.89 -2.04 0.32
C ARG A 189 -15.18 -0.86 -0.33
N LEU A 190 -14.21 -1.12 -1.20
CA LEU A 190 -13.51 -0.09 -1.95
C LEU A 190 -14.48 0.71 -2.84
N LEU A 191 -15.35 0.04 -3.59
CA LEU A 191 -16.32 0.71 -4.45
C LEU A 191 -17.32 1.55 -3.64
N LEU A 192 -17.75 1.08 -2.47
CA LEU A 192 -18.61 1.89 -1.58
C LEU A 192 -17.89 3.17 -1.12
N ARG A 193 -16.60 3.06 -0.74
CA ARG A 193 -15.81 4.23 -0.36
C ARG A 193 -15.60 5.22 -1.50
N MET A 194 -15.45 4.72 -2.73
CA MET A 194 -15.27 5.55 -3.92
C MET A 194 -16.61 6.06 -4.52
N GLY A 195 -17.73 5.44 -4.18
CA GLY A 195 -19.07 5.80 -4.68
C GLY A 195 -19.78 6.82 -3.78
N ASN A 196 -19.60 6.71 -2.46
CA ASN A 196 -20.13 7.67 -1.48
C ASN A 196 -19.57 9.09 -1.63
N THR A 197 -18.62 9.32 -2.53
CA THR A 197 -18.00 10.63 -2.78
C THR A 197 -18.72 11.43 -3.86
N VAL A 198 -19.65 10.82 -4.59
CA VAL A 198 -20.41 11.50 -5.67
C VAL A 198 -21.77 12.00 -5.18
N GLU A 199 -22.25 11.50 -4.03
CA GLU A 199 -23.59 11.82 -3.52
C GLU A 199 -23.61 12.90 -2.41
N ASP A 200 -22.45 13.48 -2.04
CA ASP A 200 -22.35 14.50 -0.97
C ASP A 200 -22.16 15.94 -1.49
N GLU A 201 -22.32 16.17 -2.80
CA GLU A 201 -22.46 17.53 -3.39
C GLU A 201 -23.93 17.86 -3.71
N GLY A 202 -24.85 17.51 -2.81
CA GLY A 202 -26.28 17.75 -2.98
C GLY A 202 -26.99 18.16 -1.70
N SER A 203 -27.52 19.39 -1.71
CA SER A 203 -28.53 20.01 -0.81
C SER A 203 -28.04 20.44 0.60
N GLU A 204 -28.26 21.68 1.07
CA GLU A 204 -29.44 22.53 0.95
C GLU A 204 -29.17 24.07 0.87
N PRO A 205 -30.13 24.85 0.32
CA PRO A 205 -30.06 26.30 0.25
C PRO A 205 -30.32 26.97 1.61
N GLN A 206 -29.62 28.08 1.88
CA GLN A 206 -29.89 28.95 3.03
C GLN A 206 -31.33 29.48 2.99
N PRO A 207 -32.11 29.37 4.09
CA PRO A 207 -33.32 30.14 4.23
C PRO A 207 -32.95 31.60 4.46
N TYR A 208 -33.45 32.48 3.58
CA TYR A 208 -33.44 33.91 3.80
C TYR A 208 -34.38 34.20 4.99
N CYS A 209 -33.86 34.78 6.06
CA CYS A 209 -34.66 35.42 7.10
C CYS A 209 -34.74 36.92 6.79
N ASP A 210 -35.99 37.39 6.69
CA ASP A 210 -36.53 38.76 6.68
C ASP A 210 -35.96 39.82 5.71
#